data_AF-A0A9P0VZR4-F1
#
_entry.id   AF-A0A9P0VZR4-F1
#
_cell.length_a   1.000
_cell.length_b   1.000
_cell.length_c   1.000
_cell.angle_alpha   90.00
_cell.angle_beta   90.00
_cell.angle_gamma   90.00
#
_symmetry.space_group_name_H-M   'P 1'
#
loop_
_entity.id
_entity.type
_entity.pdbx_description
1 polymer ?
#
loop_
_entity_poly.entity_id
_entity_poly.type
_entity_poly.pdbx_seq_one_letter_code
_entity_poly.pdbx_strand_id
1 'polypeptide(L)'
;MSNKPYLDKDAILNASELVNSTLTSKGYITEKLLFNTINTKELHPESEQEDVVITEKVYNNDKNVINIIYSLIQSIERNSVQNKTFNKIVSQKDTQIESLRRQVEVLQNKLNTTESKISKFENNEKVQLEGKIHELNITNKNLTLDCNKLKNWGNDLRNHFQIRIKKKNIEIDQLKDKLIEKSLTRNINSSGGSINELNQTIIYNNNPTINNAVVYDNSIDLQQSVLSQHLNEPLKLEYESLMIDLSKLIDNLILENFKFSKFIQLITTYYSDLNLQISSFNRNKSEMQIPNPSSVIDLDSLKRDNIVNSISSRGGNGGANVSDLVNELESFEVISKPLLTNVYKNYHYLLDLVEHIKQSQVEDPKQISKLRNELEIVRKNWQDAITTLDDWKTYNNKGD
;
A
#
# COMPACT_ATOMS: atom_id res chain seq x y z
N MET A 1 38.91 43.44 -78.29
CA MET A 1 37.73 43.83 -77.48
C MET A 1 37.55 42.78 -76.40
N SER A 2 37.96 43.12 -75.17
CA SER A 2 38.00 42.16 -74.05
C SER A 2 36.70 42.28 -73.26
N ASN A 3 35.88 41.22 -73.29
CA ASN A 3 34.68 41.08 -72.47
C ASN A 3 35.11 41.08 -70.99
N LYS A 4 35.05 42.24 -70.33
CA LYS A 4 35.12 42.30 -68.87
C LYS A 4 33.81 41.71 -68.35
N PRO A 5 33.82 40.61 -67.57
CA PRO A 5 32.61 40.15 -66.91
C PRO A 5 32.09 41.30 -66.04
N TYR A 6 30.80 41.61 -66.19
CA TYR A 6 30.14 42.66 -65.43
C TYR A 6 30.11 42.21 -63.96
N LEU A 7 31.13 42.59 -63.20
CA LEU A 7 31.21 42.29 -61.77
C LEU A 7 30.23 43.22 -61.04
N ASP A 8 29.20 42.61 -60.45
CA ASP A 8 28.13 43.28 -59.73
C ASP A 8 28.63 43.81 -58.37
N LYS A 9 29.17 45.04 -58.39
CA LYS A 9 29.69 45.72 -57.20
C LYS A 9 28.58 46.02 -56.18
N ASP A 10 27.33 46.17 -56.63
CA ASP A 10 26.20 46.49 -55.78
C ASP A 10 25.84 45.33 -54.85
N ALA A 11 26.07 44.09 -55.30
CA ALA A 11 25.90 42.90 -54.46
C ALA A 11 26.86 42.88 -53.25
N ILE A 12 28.13 43.22 -53.43
CA ILE A 12 29.09 43.32 -52.31
C ILE A 12 28.75 44.53 -51.44
N LEU A 13 28.30 45.65 -52.03
CA LEU A 13 27.92 46.85 -51.28
C LEU A 13 26.80 46.54 -50.29
N ASN A 14 25.69 45.98 -50.80
CA ASN A 14 24.55 45.60 -49.97
C ASN A 14 24.91 44.55 -48.91
N ALA A 15 25.73 43.56 -49.27
CA ALA A 15 26.15 42.52 -48.33
C ALA A 15 27.10 43.07 -47.24
N SER A 16 27.99 43.99 -47.61
CA SER A 16 28.90 44.67 -46.67
C SER A 16 28.13 45.58 -45.70
N GLU A 17 27.10 46.28 -46.19
CA GLU A 17 26.26 47.15 -45.37
C GLU A 17 25.42 46.33 -44.40
N LEU A 18 24.85 45.21 -44.86
CA LEU A 18 24.11 44.28 -44.00
C LEU A 18 24.99 43.70 -42.90
N VAL A 19 26.20 43.23 -43.24
CA VAL A 19 27.16 42.68 -42.27
C VAL A 19 27.60 43.75 -41.27
N ASN A 20 27.99 44.93 -41.73
CA ASN A 20 28.40 46.03 -40.86
C ASN A 20 27.26 46.51 -39.96
N SER A 21 26.04 46.65 -40.48
CA SER A 21 24.85 46.99 -39.69
C SER A 21 24.58 45.95 -38.61
N THR A 22 24.68 44.66 -38.96
CA THR A 22 24.45 43.56 -38.01
C THR A 22 25.53 43.49 -36.93
N LEU A 23 26.80 43.68 -37.30
CA LEU A 23 27.92 43.66 -36.35
C LEU A 23 27.91 44.88 -35.42
N THR A 24 27.59 46.06 -35.95
CA THR A 24 27.54 47.30 -35.16
C THR A 24 26.33 47.31 -34.22
N SER A 25 25.15 46.92 -34.72
CA SER A 25 23.92 46.87 -33.90
C SER A 25 24.02 45.88 -32.74
N LYS A 26 24.78 44.79 -32.91
CA LYS A 26 25.07 43.82 -31.85
C LYS A 26 26.30 44.15 -31.02
N GLY A 27 26.99 45.25 -31.33
CA GLY A 27 28.16 45.72 -30.59
C GLY A 27 29.39 44.83 -30.71
N TYR A 28 29.49 43.99 -31.74
CA TYR A 28 30.66 43.15 -31.96
C TYR A 28 31.87 43.95 -32.49
N ILE A 29 31.61 45.05 -33.19
CA ILE A 29 32.63 45.98 -33.71
C ILE A 29 32.18 47.42 -33.48
N THR A 30 33.15 48.30 -33.24
CA THR A 30 32.97 49.75 -33.12
C THR A 30 33.19 50.50 -34.44
N GLU A 31 33.96 49.92 -35.35
CA GLU A 31 34.31 50.51 -36.65
C GLU A 31 33.82 49.62 -37.80
N LYS A 32 33.45 50.24 -38.92
CA LYS A 32 32.93 49.51 -40.10
C LYS A 32 34.06 48.75 -40.79
N LEU A 33 33.78 47.52 -41.19
CA LEU A 33 34.67 46.73 -42.04
C LEU A 33 34.69 47.33 -43.44
N LEU A 34 35.89 47.62 -43.93
CA LEU A 34 36.15 48.17 -45.26
C LEU A 34 36.61 47.04 -46.20
N PHE A 35 36.08 47.00 -47.42
CA PHE A 35 36.40 45.94 -48.40
C PHE A 35 37.16 46.51 -49.60
N ASN A 36 38.09 45.71 -50.14
CA ASN A 36 38.98 46.12 -51.25
C ASN A 36 38.24 46.34 -52.57
N THR A 37 37.03 45.82 -52.75
CA THR A 37 36.20 46.07 -53.95
C THR A 37 35.41 47.37 -53.91
N ILE A 38 35.19 47.96 -52.74
CA ILE A 38 34.27 49.09 -52.54
C ILE A 38 34.99 50.30 -51.94
N ASN A 39 35.83 50.09 -50.93
CA ASN A 39 36.44 51.15 -50.12
C ASN A 39 37.90 51.41 -50.50
N THR A 40 38.29 51.17 -51.75
CA THR A 40 39.67 51.38 -52.23
C THR A 40 40.21 52.78 -51.93
N LYS A 41 39.35 53.81 -52.01
CA LYS A 41 39.70 55.20 -51.72
C LYS A 41 39.93 55.50 -50.23
N GLU A 42 39.32 54.74 -49.33
CA GLU A 42 39.49 54.89 -47.87
C GLU A 42 40.65 54.03 -47.35
N LEU A 43 40.92 52.88 -47.97
CA LEU A 43 42.01 51.97 -47.61
C LEU A 43 43.38 52.44 -48.12
N HIS A 44 43.44 53.14 -49.26
CA HIS A 44 44.67 53.66 -49.84
C HIS A 44 44.56 55.16 -50.18
N PRO A 45 44.63 56.04 -49.16
CA PRO A 45 44.53 57.48 -49.36
C PRO A 45 45.75 58.11 -50.06
N GLU A 46 46.90 57.42 -50.11
CA GLU A 46 48.18 57.96 -50.60
C GLU A 46 48.54 57.58 -52.06
N SER A 47 47.77 56.72 -52.73
CA SER A 47 48.05 56.29 -54.10
C SER A 47 47.16 57.00 -55.12
N GLU A 48 47.69 58.02 -55.81
CA GLU A 48 47.09 58.64 -57.01
C GLU A 48 47.11 57.72 -58.25
N GLN A 49 47.08 56.40 -58.08
CA GLN A 49 47.16 55.45 -59.19
C GLN A 49 45.78 54.94 -59.61
N GLU A 50 45.48 55.23 -60.88
CA GLU A 50 44.58 54.55 -61.83
C GLU A 50 43.66 53.48 -61.24
N ASP A 51 42.35 53.69 -61.41
CA ASP A 51 41.26 52.71 -61.22
C ASP A 51 41.77 51.27 -61.04
N VAL A 52 42.02 50.88 -59.78
CA VAL A 52 42.46 49.52 -59.45
C VAL A 52 41.50 48.56 -60.13
N VAL A 53 42.00 47.87 -61.17
CA VAL A 53 41.16 46.97 -61.96
C VAL A 53 40.72 45.86 -61.04
N ILE A 54 39.47 45.94 -60.58
CA ILE A 54 38.84 44.92 -59.76
C ILE A 54 38.96 43.62 -60.52
N THR A 55 39.92 42.81 -60.09
CA THR A 55 40.19 41.51 -60.67
C THR A 55 39.17 40.56 -60.08
N GLU A 56 38.68 39.61 -60.87
CA GLU A 56 37.69 38.61 -60.43
C GLU A 56 38.12 37.87 -59.14
N LYS A 57 39.43 37.73 -58.92
CA LYS A 57 40.02 37.19 -57.70
C LYS A 57 39.77 38.05 -56.45
N VAL A 58 39.81 39.37 -56.55
CA VAL A 58 39.60 40.30 -55.41
C VAL A 58 38.11 40.31 -55.03
N TYR A 59 37.23 40.34 -56.02
CA TYR A 59 35.78 40.24 -55.81
C TYR A 59 35.37 38.92 -55.16
N ASN A 60 35.91 37.80 -55.64
CA ASN A 60 35.65 36.50 -55.02
C ASN A 60 36.24 36.39 -53.61
N ASN A 61 37.38 37.04 -53.33
CA ASN A 61 37.92 37.11 -51.98
C ASN A 61 36.98 37.88 -51.04
N ASP A 62 36.54 39.08 -51.42
CA ASP A 62 35.64 39.89 -50.59
C ASP A 62 34.29 39.19 -50.38
N LYS A 63 33.75 38.53 -51.41
CA LYS A 63 32.55 37.68 -51.30
C LYS A 63 32.77 36.52 -50.32
N ASN A 64 33.91 35.85 -50.37
CA ASN A 64 34.22 34.75 -49.44
C ASN A 64 34.37 35.27 -48.01
N VAL A 65 35.05 36.41 -47.81
CA VAL A 65 35.21 37.03 -46.49
C VAL A 65 33.85 37.42 -45.91
N ILE A 66 32.99 38.08 -46.69
CA ILE A 66 31.62 38.43 -46.28
C ILE A 66 30.82 37.17 -45.92
N ASN A 67 30.90 36.11 -46.73
CA ASN A 67 30.21 34.85 -46.44
C ASN A 67 30.72 34.16 -45.17
N ILE A 68 32.03 34.20 -44.91
CA ILE A 68 32.63 33.68 -43.68
C ILE A 68 32.12 34.48 -42.49
N ILE A 69 32.15 35.81 -42.56
CA ILE A 69 31.68 36.69 -41.48
C ILE A 69 30.19 36.45 -41.22
N TYR A 70 29.37 36.39 -42.27
CA TYR A 70 27.94 36.12 -42.13
C TYR A 70 27.67 34.74 -41.51
N SER A 71 28.41 33.71 -41.94
CA SER A 71 28.31 32.36 -41.36
C SER A 71 28.71 32.33 -39.89
N LEU A 72 29.74 33.11 -39.50
CA LEU A 72 30.16 33.25 -38.12
C LEU A 72 29.09 33.96 -37.28
N ILE A 73 28.50 35.06 -37.77
CA ILE A 73 27.40 35.76 -37.09
C ILE A 73 26.24 34.79 -36.86
N GLN A 74 25.85 34.04 -37.90
CA GLN A 74 24.76 33.08 -37.78
C GLN A 74 25.08 31.94 -36.79
N SER A 75 26.34 31.50 -36.73
CA SER A 75 26.80 30.52 -35.74
C SER A 75 26.73 31.07 -34.32
N ILE A 76 27.19 32.31 -34.10
CA ILE A 76 27.11 33.00 -32.81
C ILE A 76 25.64 33.19 -32.38
N GLU A 77 24.75 33.54 -33.30
CA GLU A 77 23.33 33.65 -33.01
C GLU A 77 22.70 32.32 -32.60
N ARG A 78 22.98 31.25 -33.35
CA ARG A 78 22.52 29.91 -32.99
C ARG A 78 23.03 29.50 -31.61
N ASN A 79 24.31 29.75 -31.32
CA ASN A 79 24.89 29.46 -30.02
C ASN A 79 24.26 30.32 -28.90
N SER A 80 24.02 31.61 -29.14
CA SER A 80 23.33 32.49 -28.18
C SER A 80 21.92 32.00 -27.84
N VAL A 81 21.15 31.57 -28.84
CA VAL A 81 19.81 31.00 -28.64
C VAL A 81 19.91 29.67 -27.87
N GLN A 82 20.86 28.80 -28.22
CA GLN A 82 21.10 27.54 -27.51
C GLN A 82 21.52 27.78 -26.05
N ASN A 83 22.38 28.75 -25.77
CA ASN A 83 22.76 29.10 -24.40
C ASN A 83 21.57 29.65 -23.60
N LYS A 84 20.69 30.45 -24.23
CA LYS A 84 19.47 30.93 -23.57
C LYS A 84 18.52 29.77 -23.22
N THR A 85 18.32 28.82 -24.14
CA THR A 85 17.48 27.65 -23.86
C THR A 85 18.11 26.75 -22.81
N PHE A 86 19.42 26.52 -22.89
CA PHE A 86 20.18 25.76 -21.89
C PHE A 86 20.07 26.40 -20.50
N ASN A 87 20.32 27.71 -20.36
CA ASN A 87 20.18 28.42 -19.08
C ASN A 87 18.77 28.35 -18.52
N LYS A 88 17.74 28.39 -19.39
CA LYS A 88 16.34 28.20 -18.97
C LYS A 88 16.10 26.80 -18.42
N ILE A 89 16.64 25.77 -19.08
CA ILE A 89 16.55 24.37 -18.62
C ILE A 89 17.28 24.21 -17.28
N VAL A 90 18.48 24.77 -17.15
CA VAL A 90 19.26 24.74 -15.89
C VAL A 90 18.46 25.38 -14.75
N SER A 91 17.91 26.58 -14.96
CA SER A 91 17.07 27.25 -13.97
C SER A 91 15.84 26.42 -13.59
N GLN A 92 15.16 25.77 -14.55
CA GLN A 92 14.06 24.86 -14.27
C GLN A 92 14.51 23.66 -13.44
N LYS A 93 15.66 23.06 -13.75
CA LYS A 93 16.22 21.95 -12.98
C LYS A 93 16.61 22.36 -11.57
N ASP A 94 17.16 23.56 -11.38
CA ASP A 94 17.48 24.08 -10.05
C ASP A 94 16.23 24.26 -9.19
N THR A 95 15.15 24.81 -9.76
CA THR A 95 13.86 24.91 -9.03
C THR A 95 13.30 23.53 -8.67
N GLN A 96 13.46 22.54 -9.55
CA GLN A 96 13.06 21.16 -9.28
C GLN A 96 13.89 20.54 -8.14
N ILE A 97 15.21 20.73 -8.17
CA ILE A 97 16.14 20.27 -7.12
C ILE A 97 15.76 20.90 -5.77
N GLU A 98 15.47 22.20 -5.75
CA GLU A 98 15.07 22.88 -4.52
C GLU A 98 13.74 22.35 -3.97
N SER A 99 12.75 22.11 -4.84
CA SER A 99 11.48 21.50 -4.44
C SER A 99 11.66 20.09 -3.85
N LEU A 100 12.53 19.28 -4.45
CA LEU A 100 12.85 17.93 -3.98
C LEU A 100 13.59 17.98 -2.63
N ARG A 101 14.54 18.91 -2.45
CA ARG A 101 15.22 19.10 -1.15
C ARG A 101 14.23 19.44 -0.03
N ARG A 102 13.27 20.34 -0.29
CA ARG A 102 12.21 20.66 0.69
C ARG A 102 11.32 19.45 1.00
N GLN A 103 10.98 18.63 0.01
CA GLN A 103 10.21 17.41 0.25
C GLN A 103 10.98 16.40 1.11
N VAL A 104 12.28 16.21 0.83
CA VAL A 104 13.16 15.35 1.63
C VAL A 104 13.22 15.85 3.07
N GLU A 105 13.38 17.15 3.29
CA GLU A 105 13.40 17.75 4.63
C GLU A 105 12.07 17.53 5.37
N VAL A 106 10.92 17.73 4.71
CA VAL A 106 9.61 17.47 5.30
C VAL A 106 9.43 16.00 5.66
N LEU A 107 9.84 15.09 4.76
CA LEU A 107 9.78 13.65 5.01
C LEU A 107 10.69 13.23 6.17
N GLN A 108 11.88 13.81 6.26
CA GLN A 108 12.82 13.54 7.34
C GLN A 108 12.32 14.06 8.68
N ASN A 109 11.70 15.24 8.70
CA ASN A 109 11.03 15.75 9.90
C ASN A 109 9.86 14.84 10.31
N LYS A 110 9.04 14.37 9.35
CA LYS A 110 7.98 13.39 9.65
C LYS A 110 8.53 12.10 10.23
N LEU A 111 9.59 11.55 9.63
CA LEU A 111 10.26 10.34 10.10
C LEU A 111 10.76 10.52 11.55
N ASN A 112 11.46 11.61 11.84
CA ASN A 112 11.96 11.92 13.17
C ASN A 112 10.81 12.06 14.20
N THR A 113 9.69 12.67 13.82
CA THR A 113 8.52 12.77 14.73
C THR A 113 7.88 11.41 14.99
N THR A 114 7.78 10.54 13.98
CA THR A 114 7.25 9.18 14.17
C THR A 114 8.18 8.32 15.00
N GLU A 115 9.48 8.41 14.78
CA GLU A 115 10.50 7.70 15.54
C GLU A 115 10.49 8.15 17.02
N SER A 116 10.41 9.45 17.27
CA SER A 116 10.26 9.98 18.64
C SER A 116 8.99 9.48 19.33
N LYS A 117 7.86 9.36 18.60
CA LYS A 117 6.61 8.79 19.15
C LYS A 117 6.77 7.30 19.49
N ILE A 118 7.40 6.53 18.61
CA ILE A 118 7.68 5.11 18.84
C ILE A 118 8.58 4.94 20.07
N SER A 119 9.69 5.69 20.16
CA SER A 119 10.58 5.60 21.32
C SER A 119 9.88 5.99 22.63
N LYS A 120 8.93 6.93 22.61
CA LYS A 120 8.12 7.26 23.79
C LYS A 120 7.18 6.12 24.18
N PHE A 121 6.53 5.48 23.20
CA PHE A 121 5.65 4.34 23.43
C PHE A 121 6.43 3.14 23.99
N GLU A 122 7.57 2.80 23.39
CA GLU A 122 8.41 1.68 23.82
C GLU A 122 8.98 1.89 25.23
N ASN A 123 9.45 3.09 25.56
CA ASN A 123 10.08 3.33 26.85
C ASN A 123 9.08 3.53 27.99
N ASN A 124 7.91 4.11 27.73
CA ASN A 124 6.96 4.44 28.79
C ASN A 124 5.83 3.42 28.86
N GLU A 125 5.10 3.23 27.77
CA GLU A 125 3.83 2.51 27.79
C GLU A 125 4.04 0.99 27.86
N LYS A 126 4.97 0.48 27.04
CA LYS A 126 5.34 -0.94 27.10
C LYS A 126 5.89 -1.33 28.47
N VAL A 127 6.79 -0.53 29.04
CA VAL A 127 7.36 -0.79 30.37
C VAL A 127 6.28 -0.76 31.46
N GLN A 128 5.34 0.18 31.39
CA GLN A 128 4.20 0.24 32.32
C GLN A 128 3.27 -0.98 32.18
N LEU A 129 2.96 -1.39 30.95
CA LEU A 129 2.14 -2.57 30.68
C LEU A 129 2.82 -3.86 31.14
N GLU A 130 4.12 -4.02 30.89
CA GLU A 130 4.90 -5.15 31.38
C GLU A 130 4.93 -5.18 32.91
N GLY A 131 5.07 -4.02 33.57
CA GLY A 131 4.93 -3.90 35.02
C GLY A 131 3.57 -4.37 35.54
N LYS A 132 2.48 -3.91 34.91
CA LYS A 132 1.11 -4.31 35.26
C LYS A 132 0.86 -5.81 35.03
N ILE A 133 1.38 -6.37 33.93
CA ILE A 133 1.32 -7.81 33.64
C ILE A 133 2.08 -8.59 34.73
N HIS A 134 3.23 -8.10 35.18
CA HIS A 134 3.99 -8.74 36.25
C HIS A 134 3.22 -8.74 37.57
N GLU A 135 2.63 -7.61 37.96
CA GLU A 135 1.77 -7.50 39.15
C GLU A 135 0.56 -8.42 39.07
N LEU A 136 -0.14 -8.43 37.93
CA LEU A 136 -1.29 -9.31 37.72
C LEU A 136 -0.89 -10.79 37.80
N ASN A 137 0.28 -11.17 37.29
CA ASN A 137 0.79 -12.53 37.44
C ASN A 137 1.10 -12.90 38.89
N ILE A 138 1.66 -11.97 39.67
CA ILE A 138 1.89 -12.20 41.11
C ILE A 138 0.56 -12.38 41.84
N THR A 139 -0.40 -11.49 41.61
CA THR A 139 -1.73 -11.58 42.25
C THR A 139 -2.46 -12.86 41.87
N ASN A 140 -2.43 -13.27 40.60
CA ASN A 140 -3.06 -14.51 40.14
C ASN A 140 -2.41 -15.76 40.76
N LYS A 141 -1.08 -15.76 40.90
CA LYS A 141 -0.36 -16.83 41.63
C LYS A 141 -0.80 -16.89 43.10
N ASN A 142 -0.91 -15.74 43.78
CA ASN A 142 -1.36 -15.68 45.16
C ASN A 142 -2.81 -16.17 45.32
N LEU A 143 -3.72 -15.72 44.45
CA LEU A 143 -5.11 -16.17 44.44
C LEU A 143 -5.22 -17.68 44.17
N THR A 144 -4.39 -18.22 43.28
CA THR A 144 -4.34 -19.67 43.03
C THR A 144 -3.91 -20.43 44.27
N LEU A 145 -2.90 -19.93 45.00
CA LEU A 145 -2.46 -20.53 46.26
C LEU A 145 -3.57 -20.48 47.32
N ASP A 146 -4.30 -19.37 47.43
CA ASP A 146 -5.37 -19.22 48.40
C ASP A 146 -6.60 -20.07 48.06
N CYS A 147 -6.95 -20.18 46.77
CA CYS A 147 -7.97 -21.14 46.30
C CYS A 147 -7.60 -22.59 46.65
N ASN A 148 -6.33 -22.96 46.52
CA ASN A 148 -5.86 -24.29 46.92
C ASN A 148 -5.95 -24.52 48.43
N LYS A 149 -5.61 -23.52 49.26
CA LYS A 149 -5.79 -23.58 50.72
C LYS A 149 -7.28 -23.74 51.09
N LEU A 150 -8.15 -22.93 50.50
CA LEU A 150 -9.60 -23.00 50.71
C LEU A 150 -10.18 -24.35 50.29
N LYS A 151 -9.73 -24.89 49.17
CA LYS A 151 -10.13 -26.24 48.71
C LYS A 151 -9.71 -27.31 49.72
N ASN A 152 -8.49 -27.23 50.25
CA ASN A 152 -8.00 -28.17 51.27
C ASN A 152 -8.81 -28.03 52.56
N TRP A 153 -9.06 -26.82 53.05
CA TRP A 153 -9.91 -26.58 54.23
C TRP A 153 -11.34 -27.07 54.03
N GLY A 154 -11.92 -26.87 52.84
CA GLY A 154 -13.24 -27.38 52.50
C GLY A 154 -13.30 -28.91 52.51
N ASN A 155 -12.26 -29.57 52.00
CA ASN A 155 -12.13 -31.03 52.06
C ASN A 155 -11.97 -31.53 53.49
N ASP A 156 -11.13 -30.88 54.30
CA ASP A 156 -10.93 -31.23 55.71
C ASP A 156 -12.23 -31.09 56.50
N LEU A 157 -12.96 -29.99 56.29
CA LEU A 157 -14.24 -29.75 56.94
C LEU A 157 -15.30 -30.78 56.51
N ARG A 158 -15.38 -31.09 55.21
CA ARG A 158 -16.26 -32.13 54.68
C ARG A 158 -15.94 -33.50 55.30
N ASN A 159 -14.66 -33.86 55.38
CA ASN A 159 -14.23 -35.11 56.00
C ASN A 159 -14.58 -35.15 57.49
N HIS A 160 -14.35 -34.05 58.21
CA HIS A 160 -14.71 -33.92 59.62
C HIS A 160 -16.22 -34.13 59.84
N PHE A 161 -17.08 -33.50 59.04
CA PHE A 161 -18.52 -33.69 59.12
C PHE A 161 -18.94 -35.11 58.73
N GLN A 162 -18.34 -35.70 57.69
CA GLN A 162 -18.63 -37.08 57.29
C GLN A 162 -18.29 -38.07 58.41
N ILE A 163 -17.17 -37.89 59.11
CA ILE A 163 -16.80 -38.69 60.29
C ILE A 163 -17.81 -38.46 61.42
N ARG A 164 -18.20 -37.21 61.69
CA ARG A 164 -19.19 -36.90 62.73
C ARG A 164 -20.55 -37.55 62.43
N ILE A 165 -21.01 -37.52 61.18
CA ILE A 165 -22.25 -38.19 60.75
C ILE A 165 -22.12 -39.70 60.96
N LYS A 166 -21.02 -40.33 60.54
CA LYS A 166 -20.79 -41.76 60.77
C LYS A 166 -20.81 -42.11 62.26
N LYS A 167 -20.17 -41.31 63.12
CA LYS A 167 -20.21 -41.49 64.58
C LYS A 167 -21.62 -41.38 65.13
N LYS A 168 -22.40 -40.39 64.68
CA LYS A 168 -23.80 -40.20 65.09
C LYS A 168 -24.70 -41.32 64.61
N ASN A 169 -24.47 -41.86 63.41
CA ASN A 169 -25.19 -43.04 62.93
C ASN A 169 -24.89 -44.28 63.78
N ILE A 170 -23.62 -44.52 64.13
CA ILE A 170 -23.26 -45.61 65.05
C ILE A 170 -23.93 -45.41 66.43
N GLU A 171 -23.95 -44.19 66.96
CA GLU A 171 -24.65 -43.88 68.22
C GLU A 171 -26.16 -44.14 68.13
N ILE A 172 -26.79 -43.75 67.01
CA ILE A 172 -28.20 -44.05 66.72
C ILE A 172 -28.44 -45.56 66.68
N ASP A 173 -27.57 -46.31 66.01
CA ASP A 173 -27.72 -47.76 65.88
C ASP A 173 -27.52 -48.45 67.24
N GLN A 174 -26.53 -48.02 68.05
CA GLN A 174 -26.38 -48.48 69.44
C GLN A 174 -27.61 -48.17 70.31
N LEU A 175 -28.24 -47.00 70.13
CA LEU A 175 -29.45 -46.64 70.85
C LEU A 175 -30.66 -47.47 70.38
N LYS A 176 -30.76 -47.78 69.08
CA LYS A 176 -31.77 -48.70 68.54
C LYS A 176 -31.58 -50.10 69.12
N ASP A 177 -30.36 -50.62 69.14
CA ASP A 177 -30.04 -51.93 69.70
C ASP A 177 -30.41 -52.00 71.19
N LYS A 178 -30.04 -50.97 71.97
CA LYS A 178 -30.47 -50.85 73.38
C LYS A 178 -31.99 -50.79 73.55
N LEU A 179 -32.72 -50.16 72.62
CA LEU A 179 -34.17 -50.08 72.66
C LEU A 179 -34.81 -51.43 72.35
N ILE A 180 -34.26 -52.19 71.40
CA ILE A 180 -34.65 -53.56 71.07
C ILE A 180 -34.35 -54.50 72.24
N GLU A 181 -33.16 -54.44 72.83
CA GLU A 181 -32.81 -55.22 74.03
C GLU A 181 -33.75 -54.92 75.20
N LYS A 182 -34.10 -53.64 75.40
CA LYS A 182 -35.07 -53.22 76.41
C LYS A 182 -36.50 -53.69 76.09
N SER A 183 -36.90 -53.80 74.83
CA SER A 183 -38.22 -54.36 74.45
C SER A 183 -38.26 -55.87 74.61
N LEU A 184 -37.18 -56.58 74.27
CA LEU A 184 -37.05 -58.03 74.43
C LEU A 184 -37.06 -58.42 75.91
N THR A 185 -36.33 -57.69 76.77
CA THR A 185 -36.34 -57.91 78.22
C THR A 185 -37.67 -57.54 78.89
N ARG A 186 -38.40 -56.55 78.36
CA ARG A 186 -39.75 -56.21 78.85
C ARG A 186 -40.79 -57.29 78.47
N ASN A 187 -40.61 -58.00 77.36
CA ASN A 187 -41.50 -59.10 76.94
C ASN A 187 -41.19 -60.46 77.61
N ILE A 188 -39.99 -60.67 78.16
CA ILE A 188 -39.62 -61.95 78.79
C ILE A 188 -40.09 -62.03 80.26
N ASN A 189 -40.30 -60.89 80.92
CA ASN A 189 -40.75 -60.86 82.33
C ASN A 189 -42.27 -60.80 82.52
N SER A 190 -43.07 -60.97 81.46
CA SER A 190 -44.53 -61.15 81.58
C SER A 190 -44.94 -62.49 80.97
N SER A 191 -44.51 -63.58 81.60
CA SER A 191 -45.17 -64.87 81.49
C SER A 191 -46.50 -64.79 82.25
N GLY A 192 -47.62 -64.83 81.51
CA GLY A 192 -48.94 -65.03 82.10
C GLY A 192 -50.02 -64.14 81.50
N GLY A 193 -50.74 -64.68 80.52
CA GLY A 193 -52.15 -64.36 80.36
C GLY A 193 -52.53 -63.58 79.11
N SER A 194 -53.54 -64.16 78.45
CA SER A 194 -54.52 -63.52 77.59
C SER A 194 -54.05 -62.98 76.24
N ILE A 195 -54.41 -63.77 75.22
CA ILE A 195 -54.97 -63.28 73.98
C ILE A 195 -56.01 -62.19 74.33
N ASN A 196 -55.70 -60.93 74.03
CA ASN A 196 -56.65 -59.88 73.64
C ASN A 196 -55.89 -58.58 73.35
N GLU A 197 -56.16 -58.05 72.16
CA GLU A 197 -56.13 -56.63 71.81
C GLU A 197 -54.97 -55.77 72.35
N LEU A 198 -53.90 -55.69 71.56
CA LEU A 198 -53.10 -54.47 71.48
C LEU A 198 -52.87 -54.13 70.02
N ASN A 199 -53.61 -53.11 69.58
CA ASN A 199 -53.47 -52.32 68.36
C ASN A 199 -52.10 -52.41 67.70
N GLN A 200 -51.95 -53.37 66.78
CA GLN A 200 -50.99 -53.29 65.71
C GLN A 200 -51.59 -52.37 64.62
N THR A 201 -51.50 -51.07 64.83
CA THR A 201 -51.49 -50.11 63.71
C THR A 201 -50.21 -50.36 62.93
N ILE A 202 -50.22 -51.38 62.08
CA ILE A 202 -49.28 -51.52 60.98
C ILE A 202 -49.68 -50.45 59.97
N ILE A 203 -49.08 -49.27 60.11
CA ILE A 203 -49.10 -48.24 59.06
C ILE A 203 -48.07 -48.69 58.02
N TYR A 204 -48.50 -49.52 57.06
CA TYR A 204 -47.80 -49.56 55.77
C TYR A 204 -48.01 -48.22 55.09
N ASN A 205 -46.93 -47.63 54.58
CA ASN A 205 -46.91 -46.45 53.72
C ASN A 205 -46.96 -45.07 54.40
N ASN A 206 -46.21 -44.86 55.48
CA ASN A 206 -45.76 -43.52 55.84
C ASN A 206 -44.43 -43.25 55.10
N ASN A 207 -44.52 -42.71 53.89
CA ASN A 207 -43.40 -41.93 53.35
C ASN A 207 -43.21 -40.76 54.31
N PRO A 208 -42.05 -40.59 54.97
CA PRO A 208 -41.78 -39.34 55.65
C PRO A 208 -41.66 -38.29 54.54
N THR A 209 -42.74 -37.54 54.32
CA THR A 209 -42.61 -36.19 53.77
C THR A 209 -41.86 -35.42 54.84
N ILE A 210 -40.53 -35.40 54.71
CA ILE A 210 -39.70 -34.41 55.38
C ILE A 210 -40.17 -33.09 54.77
N ASN A 211 -41.12 -32.48 55.45
CA ASN A 211 -41.46 -31.09 55.27
C ASN A 211 -40.25 -30.31 55.77
N ASN A 212 -39.24 -30.13 54.91
CA ASN A 212 -38.30 -29.02 55.03
C ASN A 212 -39.06 -27.72 54.69
N ALA A 213 -40.15 -27.45 55.43
CA ALA A 213 -40.48 -26.09 55.75
C ALA A 213 -39.36 -25.64 56.67
N VAL A 214 -38.31 -25.10 56.05
CA VAL A 214 -37.36 -24.24 56.73
C VAL A 214 -38.23 -23.19 57.42
N VAL A 215 -38.37 -23.31 58.74
CA VAL A 215 -38.74 -22.18 59.57
C VAL A 215 -37.56 -21.22 59.44
N TYR A 216 -37.60 -20.42 58.38
CA TYR A 216 -36.85 -19.18 58.36
C TYR A 216 -37.44 -18.36 59.48
N ASP A 217 -36.64 -18.22 60.53
CA ASP A 217 -36.77 -17.11 61.45
C ASP A 217 -36.78 -15.83 60.61
N ASN A 218 -37.95 -15.20 60.53
CA ASN A 218 -38.24 -14.03 59.72
C ASN A 218 -37.58 -12.78 60.34
N SER A 219 -36.25 -12.71 60.33
CA SER A 219 -35.56 -11.48 60.70
C SER A 219 -34.25 -11.16 59.97
N ILE A 220 -33.72 -12.02 59.09
CA ILE A 220 -32.41 -11.74 58.46
C ILE A 220 -32.34 -11.87 56.92
N ASP A 221 -33.32 -12.50 56.25
CA ASP A 221 -33.16 -12.83 54.81
C ASP A 221 -33.91 -11.93 53.80
N LEU A 222 -34.59 -10.87 54.23
CA LEU A 222 -35.24 -9.94 53.30
C LEU A 222 -34.30 -8.89 52.71
N GLN A 223 -33.07 -8.74 53.24
CA GLN A 223 -32.08 -7.83 52.65
C GLN A 223 -31.13 -8.54 51.67
N GLN A 224 -30.86 -9.84 51.84
CA GLN A 224 -29.85 -10.51 51.03
C GLN A 224 -30.39 -11.08 49.70
N SER A 225 -31.69 -11.43 49.62
CA SER A 225 -32.32 -11.87 48.36
C SER A 225 -32.64 -10.71 47.41
N VAL A 226 -32.99 -9.53 47.94
CA VAL A 226 -33.18 -8.30 47.13
C VAL A 226 -31.84 -7.82 46.57
N LEU A 227 -30.76 -7.86 47.36
CA LEU A 227 -29.41 -7.54 46.85
C LEU A 227 -28.93 -8.55 45.81
N SER A 228 -29.22 -9.85 45.96
CA SER A 228 -28.78 -10.88 45.01
C SER A 228 -29.58 -10.90 43.69
N GLN A 229 -30.83 -10.44 43.70
CA GLN A 229 -31.60 -10.22 42.46
C GLN A 229 -31.20 -8.89 41.79
N HIS A 230 -30.98 -7.82 42.55
CA HIS A 230 -30.56 -6.52 41.99
C HIS A 230 -29.10 -6.43 41.54
N LEU A 231 -28.20 -7.33 41.97
CA LEU A 231 -26.81 -7.40 41.47
C LEU A 231 -26.65 -8.33 40.26
N ASN A 232 -27.51 -9.34 40.11
CA ASN A 232 -27.47 -10.25 38.97
C ASN A 232 -28.22 -9.72 37.75
N GLU A 233 -29.23 -8.86 37.95
CA GLU A 233 -29.97 -8.22 36.86
C GLU A 233 -29.11 -7.24 36.02
N PRO A 234 -28.33 -6.30 36.60
CA PRO A 234 -27.43 -5.46 35.83
C PRO A 234 -26.27 -6.25 35.23
N LEU A 235 -25.75 -7.28 35.91
CA LEU A 235 -24.70 -8.14 35.36
C LEU A 235 -25.21 -8.99 34.18
N LYS A 236 -26.46 -9.45 34.24
CA LYS A 236 -27.11 -10.16 33.15
C LYS A 236 -27.45 -9.23 31.99
N LEU A 237 -27.87 -7.99 32.27
CA LEU A 237 -28.07 -6.95 31.25
C LEU A 237 -26.75 -6.52 30.61
N GLU A 238 -25.66 -6.42 31.37
CA GLU A 238 -24.32 -6.16 30.83
C GLU A 238 -23.80 -7.35 30.01
N TYR A 239 -24.06 -8.58 30.45
CA TYR A 239 -23.71 -9.78 29.69
C TYR A 239 -24.56 -9.94 28.42
N GLU A 240 -25.85 -9.64 28.48
CA GLU A 240 -26.73 -9.59 27.31
C GLU A 240 -26.32 -8.45 26.37
N SER A 241 -25.96 -7.27 26.90
CA SER A 241 -25.42 -6.16 26.09
C SER A 241 -24.09 -6.53 25.45
N LEU A 242 -23.16 -7.13 26.20
CA LEU A 242 -21.89 -7.61 25.68
C LEU A 242 -22.11 -8.69 24.62
N MET A 243 -23.08 -9.58 24.81
CA MET A 243 -23.38 -10.62 23.84
C MET A 243 -24.06 -10.06 22.58
N ILE A 244 -24.89 -9.02 22.72
CA ILE A 244 -25.45 -8.26 21.61
C ILE A 244 -24.33 -7.52 20.85
N ASP A 245 -23.39 -6.90 21.55
CA ASP A 245 -22.27 -6.17 20.95
C ASP A 245 -21.28 -7.11 20.29
N LEU A 246 -21.03 -8.28 20.89
CA LEU A 246 -20.19 -9.34 20.32
C LEU A 246 -20.88 -10.01 19.12
N SER A 247 -22.19 -10.20 19.16
CA SER A 247 -22.97 -10.66 18.00
C SER A 247 -22.90 -9.64 16.86
N LYS A 248 -23.06 -8.34 17.16
CA LYS A 248 -22.90 -7.27 16.16
C LYS A 248 -21.48 -7.21 15.59
N LEU A 249 -20.46 -7.43 16.41
CA LEU A 249 -19.07 -7.50 15.96
C LEU A 249 -18.85 -8.71 15.05
N ILE A 250 -19.39 -9.88 15.41
CA ILE A 250 -19.34 -11.09 14.58
C ILE A 250 -20.06 -10.84 13.24
N ASP A 251 -21.26 -10.24 13.26
CA ASP A 251 -22.01 -9.95 12.04
C ASP A 251 -21.25 -8.95 11.15
N ASN A 252 -20.64 -7.92 11.73
CA ASN A 252 -19.80 -6.97 10.99
C ASN A 252 -18.55 -7.63 10.41
N LEU A 253 -17.90 -8.54 11.15
CA LEU A 253 -16.76 -9.31 10.67
C LEU A 253 -17.15 -10.26 9.53
N ILE A 254 -18.32 -10.90 9.62
CA ILE A 254 -18.85 -11.76 8.56
C ILE A 254 -19.12 -10.93 7.30
N LEU A 255 -19.70 -9.73 7.44
CA LEU A 255 -19.97 -8.83 6.32
C LEU A 255 -18.69 -8.29 5.68
N GLU A 256 -17.70 -7.87 6.45
CA GLU A 256 -16.40 -7.43 5.93
C GLU A 256 -15.65 -8.58 5.24
N ASN A 257 -15.62 -9.77 5.85
CA ASN A 257 -15.03 -10.96 5.22
C ASN A 257 -15.74 -11.35 3.92
N PHE A 258 -17.06 -11.22 3.86
CA PHE A 258 -17.82 -11.45 2.62
C PHE A 258 -17.42 -10.45 1.52
N LYS A 259 -17.25 -9.16 1.85
CA LYS A 259 -16.77 -8.13 0.90
C LYS A 259 -15.37 -8.46 0.39
N PHE A 260 -14.44 -8.86 1.28
CA PHE A 260 -13.10 -9.28 0.88
C PHE A 260 -13.12 -10.51 -0.02
N SER A 261 -13.89 -11.53 0.33
CA SER A 261 -14.00 -12.76 -0.47
C SER A 261 -14.54 -12.48 -1.88
N LYS A 262 -15.60 -11.67 -1.98
CA LYS A 262 -16.20 -11.27 -3.26
C LYS A 262 -15.25 -10.38 -4.08
N PHE A 263 -14.50 -9.48 -3.43
CA PHE A 263 -13.48 -8.67 -4.07
C PHE A 263 -12.31 -9.50 -4.63
N ILE A 264 -11.82 -10.48 -3.85
CA ILE A 264 -10.79 -11.42 -4.31
C ILE A 264 -11.29 -12.23 -5.51
N GLN A 265 -12.55 -12.67 -5.49
CA GLN A 265 -13.15 -13.38 -6.62
C GLN A 265 -13.17 -12.51 -7.88
N LEU A 266 -13.62 -11.25 -7.78
CA LEU A 266 -13.64 -10.30 -8.91
C LEU A 266 -12.24 -10.02 -9.46
N ILE A 267 -11.24 -9.85 -8.60
CA ILE A 267 -9.84 -9.68 -9.01
C ILE A 267 -9.31 -10.93 -9.70
N THR A 268 -9.62 -12.10 -9.16
CA THR A 268 -9.18 -13.39 -9.73
C THR A 268 -9.80 -13.58 -11.12
N THR A 269 -11.07 -13.25 -11.28
CA THR A 269 -11.75 -13.25 -12.58
C THR A 269 -11.12 -12.25 -13.54
N TYR A 270 -10.81 -11.04 -13.09
CA TYR A 270 -10.11 -10.03 -13.90
C TYR A 270 -8.74 -10.52 -14.39
N TYR A 271 -7.91 -11.08 -13.50
CA TYR A 271 -6.60 -11.61 -13.88
C TYR A 271 -6.70 -12.83 -14.78
N SER A 272 -7.71 -13.68 -14.58
CA SER A 272 -7.96 -14.82 -15.47
C SER A 272 -8.31 -14.35 -16.89
N ASP A 273 -9.17 -13.33 -17.03
CA ASP A 273 -9.53 -12.76 -18.33
C ASP A 273 -8.34 -12.05 -18.98
N LEU A 274 -7.60 -11.25 -18.22
CA LEU A 274 -6.37 -10.60 -18.69
C LEU A 274 -5.33 -11.62 -19.18
N ASN A 275 -5.12 -12.72 -18.45
CA ASN A 275 -4.20 -13.79 -18.86
C ASN A 275 -4.66 -14.49 -20.14
N LEU A 276 -5.96 -14.74 -20.29
CA LEU A 276 -6.52 -15.30 -21.53
C LEU A 276 -6.28 -14.37 -22.72
N GLN A 277 -6.41 -13.06 -22.54
CA GLN A 277 -6.18 -12.09 -23.61
C GLN A 277 -4.70 -11.90 -23.95
N ILE A 278 -3.80 -11.89 -22.96
CA ILE A 278 -2.34 -11.88 -23.21
C ILE A 278 -1.90 -13.16 -23.93
N SER A 279 -2.42 -14.32 -23.53
CA SER A 279 -2.05 -15.61 -24.15
C SER A 279 -2.54 -15.74 -25.60
N SER A 280 -3.67 -15.12 -25.93
CA SER A 280 -4.25 -15.14 -27.29
C SER A 280 -3.63 -14.10 -28.23
N PHE A 281 -3.09 -12.98 -27.70
CA PHE A 281 -2.38 -11.95 -28.48
C PHE A 281 -1.18 -12.50 -29.27
N ASN A 282 -0.50 -13.53 -28.74
CA ASN A 282 0.67 -14.11 -29.42
C ASN A 282 0.28 -15.03 -30.60
N ARG A 283 -1.00 -15.42 -30.74
CA ARG A 283 -1.45 -16.38 -31.76
C ARG A 283 -2.22 -15.74 -32.91
N ASN A 284 -3.03 -14.72 -32.63
CA ASN A 284 -3.81 -14.04 -33.65
C ASN A 284 -3.44 -12.55 -33.60
N LYS A 285 -2.94 -11.99 -34.70
CA LYS A 285 -2.64 -10.55 -34.90
C LYS A 285 -3.90 -9.66 -34.84
N SER A 286 -4.78 -9.89 -33.88
CA SER A 286 -5.97 -9.11 -33.63
C SER A 286 -5.67 -8.10 -32.52
N GLU A 287 -6.27 -6.93 -32.62
CA GLU A 287 -6.06 -5.82 -31.70
C GLU A 287 -6.31 -6.26 -30.25
N MET A 288 -5.28 -6.14 -29.42
CA MET A 288 -5.37 -6.39 -27.98
C MET A 288 -6.31 -5.36 -27.35
N GLN A 289 -7.50 -5.80 -26.93
CA GLN A 289 -8.47 -4.99 -26.18
C GLN A 289 -8.39 -5.34 -24.70
N ILE A 290 -7.32 -4.88 -24.02
CA ILE A 290 -7.13 -5.14 -22.58
C ILE A 290 -8.40 -4.70 -21.82
N PRO A 291 -9.04 -5.58 -21.02
CA PRO A 291 -10.28 -5.27 -20.35
C PRO A 291 -10.01 -4.21 -19.29
N ASN A 292 -10.84 -3.18 -19.27
CA ASN A 292 -10.72 -2.11 -18.28
C ASN A 292 -11.06 -2.68 -16.89
N PRO A 293 -10.21 -2.48 -15.86
CA PRO A 293 -10.52 -2.91 -14.50
C PRO A 293 -11.89 -2.40 -14.01
N SER A 294 -12.34 -1.23 -14.47
CA SER A 294 -13.67 -0.66 -14.12
C SER A 294 -14.86 -1.45 -14.68
N SER A 295 -14.71 -2.21 -15.77
CA SER A 295 -15.82 -2.97 -16.34
C SER A 295 -16.04 -4.32 -15.66
N VAL A 296 -15.06 -4.79 -14.87
CA VAL A 296 -15.08 -6.08 -14.18
C VAL A 296 -15.16 -5.91 -12.67
N ILE A 297 -14.57 -4.84 -12.12
CA ILE A 297 -14.52 -4.57 -10.68
C ILE A 297 -15.41 -3.36 -10.38
N ASP A 298 -16.70 -3.61 -10.17
CA ASP A 298 -17.65 -2.60 -9.69
C ASP A 298 -17.69 -2.58 -8.15
N LEU A 299 -17.00 -1.62 -7.55
CA LEU A 299 -17.01 -1.37 -6.11
C LEU A 299 -18.39 -0.96 -5.58
N ASP A 300 -19.24 -0.36 -6.41
CA ASP A 300 -20.57 0.07 -5.97
C ASP A 300 -21.50 -1.14 -5.78
N SER A 301 -21.33 -2.20 -6.57
CA SER A 301 -22.02 -3.48 -6.35
C SER A 301 -21.68 -4.14 -5.01
N LEU A 302 -20.49 -3.86 -4.46
CA LEU A 302 -20.02 -4.34 -3.16
C LEU A 302 -20.55 -3.50 -1.99
N LYS A 303 -20.89 -2.23 -2.24
CA LYS A 303 -21.52 -1.34 -1.25
C LYS A 303 -23.04 -1.48 -1.20
N ARG A 304 -23.65 -1.90 -2.31
CA ARG A 304 -25.11 -1.84 -2.55
C ARG A 304 -25.84 -3.16 -2.26
N ASP A 305 -25.14 -4.24 -1.91
CA ASP A 305 -25.76 -5.44 -1.32
C ASP A 305 -26.26 -5.12 0.11
N ASN A 306 -27.46 -4.57 0.13
CA ASN A 306 -28.27 -4.22 1.28
C ASN A 306 -28.47 -5.42 2.23
N ILE A 307 -27.70 -5.43 3.33
CA ILE A 307 -28.13 -6.03 4.61
C ILE A 307 -28.17 -4.92 5.68
N VAL A 308 -28.58 -3.71 5.28
CA VAL A 308 -28.81 -2.58 6.21
C VAL A 308 -30.31 -2.32 6.42
N ASN A 309 -31.19 -3.01 5.67
CA ASN A 309 -32.65 -2.82 5.77
C ASN A 309 -33.39 -3.85 6.65
N SER A 310 -32.70 -4.79 7.31
CA SER A 310 -33.39 -5.78 8.17
C SER A 310 -33.17 -5.61 9.68
N ILE A 311 -32.23 -4.77 10.15
CA ILE A 311 -31.88 -4.73 11.60
C ILE A 311 -31.90 -3.31 12.19
N SER A 312 -31.92 -2.26 11.37
CA SER A 312 -31.95 -0.86 11.82
C SER A 312 -33.34 -0.36 12.27
N SER A 313 -34.37 -1.21 12.26
CA SER A 313 -35.76 -0.84 12.64
C SER A 313 -36.21 -1.32 14.02
N ARG A 314 -35.31 -1.81 14.89
CA ARG A 314 -35.71 -2.25 16.23
C ARG A 314 -34.67 -1.89 17.30
N GLY A 315 -34.88 -0.74 17.92
CA GLY A 315 -34.50 -0.50 19.31
C GLY A 315 -33.34 0.47 19.54
N GLY A 316 -33.70 1.67 20.00
CA GLY A 316 -33.05 2.29 21.16
C GLY A 316 -31.85 3.20 20.90
N ASN A 317 -32.09 4.50 21.04
CA ASN A 317 -31.07 5.50 21.38
C ASN A 317 -30.15 5.02 22.51
N GLY A 318 -28.85 4.91 22.24
CA GLY A 318 -27.85 4.75 23.30
C GLY A 318 -26.51 4.24 22.78
N GLY A 319 -25.44 5.01 23.01
CA GLY A 319 -24.08 4.47 23.10
C GLY A 319 -23.17 4.76 21.91
N ALA A 320 -22.47 5.89 22.01
CA ALA A 320 -21.45 6.38 21.09
C ALA A 320 -20.13 5.57 21.07
N ASN A 321 -20.16 4.23 21.18
CA ASN A 321 -18.92 3.44 21.36
C ASN A 321 -18.66 2.38 20.27
N VAL A 322 -19.55 2.21 19.28
CA VAL A 322 -19.36 1.22 18.19
C VAL A 322 -18.58 1.79 17.00
N SER A 323 -18.60 3.11 16.81
CA SER A 323 -17.82 3.82 15.78
C SER A 323 -16.31 3.60 15.95
N ASP A 324 -15.83 3.61 17.19
CA ASP A 324 -14.39 3.60 17.47
C ASP A 324 -13.78 2.19 17.37
N LEU A 325 -14.56 1.15 17.66
CA LEU A 325 -14.18 -0.26 17.39
C LEU A 325 -14.23 -0.62 15.91
N VAL A 326 -15.14 0.00 15.14
CA VAL A 326 -15.22 -0.16 13.67
C VAL A 326 -14.08 0.59 12.96
N ASN A 327 -13.53 1.64 13.57
CA ASN A 327 -12.34 2.34 13.08
C ASN A 327 -11.03 1.59 13.41
N GLU A 328 -11.04 0.66 14.37
CA GLU A 328 -9.89 -0.20 14.71
C GLU A 328 -9.80 -1.45 13.83
N LEU A 329 -10.92 -1.90 13.24
CA LEU A 329 -10.89 -2.84 12.12
C LEU A 329 -10.49 -2.09 10.86
N GLU A 330 -9.44 -2.54 10.16
CA GLU A 330 -9.10 -2.01 8.85
C GLU A 330 -10.28 -2.19 7.89
N SER A 331 -11.08 -1.13 7.72
CA SER A 331 -12.25 -1.17 6.86
C SER A 331 -11.87 -1.62 5.45
N PHE A 332 -12.72 -2.43 4.82
CA PHE A 332 -12.54 -2.93 3.45
C PHE A 332 -12.08 -1.83 2.47
N GLU A 333 -12.54 -0.60 2.63
CA GLU A 333 -12.14 0.53 1.79
C GLU A 333 -10.67 0.95 1.91
N VAL A 334 -10.05 0.80 3.09
CA VAL A 334 -8.65 1.17 3.34
C VAL A 334 -7.70 0.24 2.60
N ILE A 335 -8.03 -1.05 2.49
CA ILE A 335 -7.19 -2.06 1.82
C ILE A 335 -7.55 -2.17 0.33
N SER A 336 -8.83 -2.11 -0.02
CA SER A 336 -9.29 -2.30 -1.40
C SER A 336 -8.94 -1.13 -2.32
N LYS A 337 -8.97 0.13 -1.86
CA LYS A 337 -8.67 1.31 -2.70
C LYS A 337 -7.21 1.36 -3.17
N PRO A 338 -6.19 1.18 -2.32
CA PRO A 338 -4.80 1.12 -2.77
C PRO A 338 -4.55 -0.05 -3.71
N LEU A 339 -5.14 -1.21 -3.43
CA LEU A 339 -4.98 -2.40 -4.26
C LEU A 339 -5.60 -2.21 -5.64
N LEU A 340 -6.81 -1.65 -5.72
CA LEU A 340 -7.44 -1.30 -6.98
C LEU A 340 -6.67 -0.22 -7.73
N THR A 341 -6.12 0.78 -7.03
CA THR A 341 -5.23 1.80 -7.64
C THR A 341 -4.00 1.16 -8.29
N ASN A 342 -3.41 0.14 -7.65
CA ASN A 342 -2.30 -0.60 -8.23
C ASN A 342 -2.73 -1.46 -9.43
N VAL A 343 -3.93 -2.06 -9.39
CA VAL A 343 -4.51 -2.76 -10.55
C VAL A 343 -4.72 -1.80 -11.73
N TYR A 344 -5.23 -0.59 -11.50
CA TYR A 344 -5.34 0.44 -12.55
C TYR A 344 -3.99 0.90 -13.09
N LYS A 345 -2.99 1.12 -12.23
CA LYS A 345 -1.64 1.45 -12.67
C LYS A 345 -1.05 0.35 -13.55
N ASN A 346 -1.22 -0.91 -13.15
CA ASN A 346 -0.76 -2.06 -13.94
C ASN A 346 -1.50 -2.15 -15.28
N TYR A 347 -2.80 -1.86 -15.32
CA TYR A 347 -3.55 -1.76 -16.56
C TYR A 347 -2.97 -0.69 -17.50
N HIS A 348 -2.68 0.51 -16.99
CA HIS A 348 -2.08 1.58 -17.80
C HIS A 348 -0.67 1.22 -18.28
N TYR A 349 0.18 0.64 -17.43
CA TYR A 349 1.50 0.17 -17.85
C TYR A 349 1.42 -0.92 -18.91
N LEU A 350 0.43 -1.81 -18.83
CA LEU A 350 0.21 -2.82 -19.86
C LEU A 350 -0.32 -2.21 -21.16
N LEU A 351 -1.19 -1.19 -21.11
CA LEU A 351 -1.61 -0.45 -22.30
C LEU A 351 -0.43 0.25 -22.97
N ASP A 352 0.41 0.97 -22.19
CA ASP A 352 1.59 1.64 -22.69
C ASP A 352 2.55 0.65 -23.36
N LEU A 353 2.78 -0.50 -22.73
CA LEU A 353 3.63 -1.56 -23.27
C LEU A 353 3.05 -2.17 -24.56
N VAL A 354 1.74 -2.38 -24.62
CA VAL A 354 1.07 -2.85 -25.84
C VAL A 354 1.13 -1.81 -26.96
N GLU A 355 1.01 -0.53 -26.64
CA GLU A 355 1.20 0.56 -27.59
C GLU A 355 2.64 0.61 -28.10
N HIS A 356 3.63 0.44 -27.22
CA HIS A 356 5.05 0.37 -27.60
C HIS A 356 5.35 -0.84 -28.47
N ILE A 357 4.71 -1.99 -28.22
CA ILE A 357 4.82 -3.19 -29.07
C ILE A 357 4.17 -2.93 -30.43
N LYS A 358 2.99 -2.29 -30.48
CA LYS A 358 2.34 -1.90 -31.75
C LYS A 358 3.20 -0.91 -32.54
N GLN A 359 3.81 0.08 -31.89
CA GLN A 359 4.72 1.04 -32.53
C GLN A 359 6.04 0.40 -32.97
N SER A 360 6.58 -0.55 -32.21
CA SER A 360 7.79 -1.31 -32.57
C SER A 360 7.55 -2.30 -33.71
N GLN A 361 6.32 -2.80 -33.90
CA GLN A 361 5.98 -3.61 -35.07
C GLN A 361 5.81 -2.78 -36.36
N VAL A 362 5.77 -1.44 -36.26
CA VAL A 362 5.91 -0.53 -37.41
C VAL A 362 7.40 -0.18 -37.57
N GLU A 363 8.25 -1.19 -37.74
CA GLU A 363 9.57 -0.96 -38.34
C GLU A 363 9.33 -0.54 -39.79
N ASP A 364 9.63 0.72 -40.11
CA ASP A 364 9.42 1.29 -41.44
C ASP A 364 10.13 0.39 -42.49
N PRO A 365 9.40 -0.34 -43.37
CA PRO A 365 10.01 -1.33 -44.27
C PRO A 365 11.01 -0.69 -45.25
N LYS A 366 10.94 0.64 -45.40
CA LYS A 366 11.89 1.47 -46.11
C LYS A 366 13.23 1.63 -45.39
N GLN A 367 13.25 1.65 -44.07
CA GLN A 367 14.48 1.77 -43.29
C GLN A 367 15.22 0.45 -43.20
N ILE A 368 14.50 -0.68 -43.06
CA ILE A 368 15.09 -2.02 -43.15
C ILE A 368 15.67 -2.27 -44.55
N SER A 369 14.96 -1.88 -45.61
CA SER A 369 15.49 -2.05 -46.98
C SER A 369 16.69 -1.15 -47.25
N LYS A 370 16.71 0.09 -46.75
CA LYS A 370 17.91 0.96 -46.79
C LYS A 370 19.09 0.34 -46.05
N LEU A 371 18.90 -0.13 -44.83
CA LEU A 371 19.96 -0.76 -44.03
C LEU A 371 20.48 -2.05 -44.67
N ARG A 372 19.62 -2.85 -45.31
CA ARG A 372 20.05 -4.02 -46.10
C ARG A 372 20.88 -3.61 -47.31
N ASN A 373 20.48 -2.57 -48.02
CA ASN A 373 21.19 -2.07 -49.19
C ASN A 373 22.56 -1.46 -48.80
N GLU A 374 22.60 -0.73 -47.69
CA GLU A 374 23.85 -0.21 -47.11
C GLU A 374 24.79 -1.34 -46.67
N LEU A 375 24.26 -2.38 -46.02
CA LEU A 375 25.04 -3.57 -45.67
C LEU A 375 25.59 -4.29 -46.91
N GLU A 376 24.81 -4.37 -47.99
CA GLU A 376 25.23 -5.00 -49.24
C GLU A 376 26.33 -4.19 -49.94
N ILE A 377 26.22 -2.86 -49.95
CA ILE A 377 27.25 -1.95 -50.46
C ILE A 377 28.53 -2.07 -49.63
N VAL A 378 28.43 -2.07 -48.29
CA VAL A 378 29.60 -2.22 -47.40
C VAL A 378 30.26 -3.58 -47.64
N ARG A 379 29.49 -4.66 -47.74
CA ARG A 379 30.03 -6.00 -47.99
C ARG A 379 30.76 -6.07 -49.34
N LYS A 380 30.22 -5.44 -50.37
CA LYS A 380 30.87 -5.37 -51.69
C LYS A 380 32.17 -4.56 -51.63
N ASN A 381 32.16 -3.39 -50.99
CA ASN A 381 33.35 -2.56 -50.82
C ASN A 381 34.44 -3.28 -50.02
N TRP A 382 34.06 -4.05 -49.00
CA TRP A 382 34.99 -4.89 -48.25
C TRP A 382 35.57 -6.01 -49.10
N GLN A 383 34.76 -6.67 -49.93
CA GLN A 383 35.24 -7.70 -50.84
C GLN A 383 36.21 -7.12 -51.88
N ASP A 384 35.88 -5.96 -52.46
CA ASP A 384 36.73 -5.26 -53.43
C ASP A 384 38.05 -4.77 -52.78
N ALA A 385 38.01 -4.35 -51.52
CA ALA A 385 39.21 -4.01 -50.74
C ALA A 385 40.10 -5.25 -50.47
N ILE A 386 39.49 -6.41 -50.23
CA ILE A 386 40.24 -7.66 -50.06
C ILE A 386 40.87 -8.11 -51.38
N THR A 387 40.12 -8.06 -52.49
CA THR A 387 40.66 -8.46 -53.81
C THR A 387 41.78 -7.53 -54.26
N THR A 388 41.65 -6.22 -54.06
CA THR A 388 42.72 -5.26 -54.39
C THR A 388 43.97 -5.47 -53.53
N LEU A 389 43.81 -5.89 -52.27
CA LEU A 389 44.92 -6.25 -51.41
C LEU A 389 45.61 -7.56 -51.86
N ASP A 390 44.84 -8.56 -52.27
CA ASP A 390 45.37 -9.80 -52.84
C ASP A 390 46.06 -9.57 -54.20
N ASP A 391 45.50 -8.72 -55.06
CA ASP A 391 46.10 -8.31 -56.34
C ASP A 391 47.42 -7.57 -56.10
N TRP A 392 47.47 -6.68 -55.10
CA TRP A 392 48.70 -5.98 -54.74
C TRP A 392 49.77 -6.95 -54.20
N LYS A 393 49.38 -7.90 -53.35
CA LYS A 393 50.28 -8.92 -52.81
C LYS A 393 50.83 -9.84 -53.90
N THR A 394 50.00 -10.22 -54.87
CA THR A 394 50.44 -11.04 -56.01
C THR A 394 51.32 -10.27 -56.98
N TYR A 395 51.10 -8.96 -57.15
CA TYR A 395 51.98 -8.08 -57.93
C TYR A 395 53.35 -7.93 -57.26
N ASN A 396 53.37 -7.72 -55.94
CA ASN A 396 54.61 -7.58 -55.17
C ASN A 396 55.43 -8.89 -55.15
N ASN A 397 54.77 -10.05 -55.13
CA ASN A 397 55.44 -11.36 -55.20
C ASN A 397 55.92 -11.76 -56.62
N LYS A 398 55.56 -11.02 -57.67
CA LYS A 398 56.03 -11.23 -59.05
C LYS A 398 57.15 -10.26 -59.46
N GLY A 399 57.55 -9.37 -58.55
CA GLY A 399 58.57 -8.34 -58.77
C GLY A 399 59.99 -8.71 -58.32
N ASP A 400 60.19 -9.92 -57.78
CA ASP A 400 61.47 -10.61 -57.61
C ASP A 400 61.55 -11.76 -58.63
#